data_AF-A0A8T3VGC8-F1
#
_entry.id   AF-A0A8T3VGC8-F1
#
_cell.length_a   1.000
_cell.length_b   1.000
_cell.length_c   1.000
_cell.angle_alpha   90.00
_cell.angle_beta   90.00
_cell.angle_gamma   90.00
#
_symmetry.space_group_name_H-M   'P 1'
#
loop_
_entity.id
_entity.type
_entity.pdbx_description
1 polymer ?
#
loop_
_entity_poly.entity_id
_entity_poly.type
_entity_poly.pdbx_seq_one_letter_code
_entity_poly.pdbx_strand_id
1 'polypeptide(L)'
;MQWEQLDDEFYYRQPLFDLINDAPIAELLAPNEDLNTTYEFINKSVKHKDRKAIVTDLKPGYDSVMKKLEFKHQHCTYHLRLAVNERIKKYLKQQDLEMRINQIKENEKITKIR
;
A
#
# COMPACT_ATOMS: atom_id res chain seq x y z
N MET A 1 2.90 1.92 7.22
CA MET A 1 4.01 2.89 7.10
C MET A 1 5.25 2.09 6.80
N GLN A 2 6.04 2.56 5.85
CA GLN A 2 7.17 1.84 5.25
C GLN A 2 8.43 2.72 5.26
N TRP A 3 8.39 3.81 6.04
CA TRP A 3 9.48 4.75 6.27
C TRP A 3 9.88 4.66 7.74
N GLU A 4 11.18 4.52 7.98
CA GLU A 4 11.79 4.57 9.31
C GLU A 4 12.62 5.84 9.43
N GLN A 5 12.55 6.49 10.59
CA GLN A 5 13.45 7.61 10.90
C GLN A 5 14.75 7.06 11.48
N LEU A 6 15.87 7.45 10.88
CA LEU A 6 17.21 7.15 11.38
C LEU A 6 17.96 8.47 11.47
N ASP A 7 18.35 8.81 12.71
CA ASP A 7 18.85 10.14 13.07
C ASP A 7 17.85 11.23 12.61
N ASP A 8 18.27 12.09 11.69
CA ASP A 8 17.48 13.20 11.16
C ASP A 8 16.95 12.96 9.74
N GLU A 9 17.04 11.73 9.23
CA GLU A 9 16.63 11.36 7.88
C GLU A 9 15.61 10.21 7.87
N PHE A 10 14.78 10.16 6.81
CA PHE A 10 13.80 9.10 6.60
C PHE A 10 14.27 8.15 5.52
N TYR A 11 14.20 6.85 5.82
CA TYR A 11 14.56 5.78 4.90
C TYR A 11 13.38 4.86 4.65
N TYR A 12 13.15 4.54 3.39
CA TYR A 12 12.17 3.56 2.96
C TYR A 12 12.69 2.15 3.26
N ARG A 13 11.98 1.46 4.14
CA ARG A 13 12.33 0.14 4.62
C ARG A 13 11.68 -0.95 3.77
N GLN A 14 12.52 -1.81 3.20
CA GLN A 14 12.13 -2.94 2.36
C GLN A 14 12.54 -4.26 3.05
N PRO A 15 11.70 -4.81 3.94
CA PRO A 15 11.96 -6.11 4.52
C PRO A 15 11.63 -7.22 3.52
N LEU A 16 12.53 -8.19 3.39
CA LEU A 16 12.29 -9.43 2.67
C LEU A 16 12.22 -10.58 3.68
N PHE A 17 11.11 -11.30 3.68
CA PHE A 17 10.80 -12.30 4.69
C PHE A 17 10.30 -13.58 4.02
N ASP A 18 10.80 -14.72 4.49
CA ASP A 18 10.33 -16.03 4.07
C ASP A 18 9.15 -16.46 4.93
N LEU A 19 7.96 -16.43 4.32
CA LEU A 19 6.71 -16.78 4.98
C LEU A 19 6.58 -18.27 5.32
N ILE A 20 7.34 -19.16 4.66
CA ILE A 20 7.25 -20.60 4.91
C ILE A 20 8.11 -20.98 6.10
N ASN A 21 9.31 -20.40 6.18
CA ASN A 21 10.27 -20.69 7.24
C ASN A 21 10.19 -19.72 8.42
N ASP A 22 9.30 -18.73 8.35
CA ASP A 22 9.13 -17.66 9.34
C ASP A 22 10.46 -16.95 9.67
N ALA A 23 11.23 -16.61 8.63
CA ALA A 23 12.59 -16.11 8.78
C ALA A 23 12.84 -14.83 7.96
N PRO A 24 13.53 -13.82 8.53
CA PRO A 24 14.00 -12.68 7.76
C PRO A 24 15.11 -13.12 6.80
N ILE A 25 15.01 -12.69 5.54
CA ILE A 25 16.00 -13.00 4.50
C ILE A 25 16.98 -11.85 4.35
N ALA A 26 16.45 -10.64 4.19
CA ALA A 26 17.25 -9.44 3.99
C ALA A 26 16.41 -8.21 4.31
N GLU A 27 17.08 -7.09 4.51
CA GLU A 27 16.45 -5.79 4.70
C GLU A 27 17.24 -4.74 3.94
N LEU A 28 16.53 -3.80 3.34
CA LEU A 28 17.11 -2.61 2.74
C LEU A 28 16.45 -1.35 3.30
N LEU A 29 17.28 -0.41 3.72
CA LEU A 29 16.90 0.97 4.01
C LEU A 29 17.37 1.82 2.84
N ALA A 30 16.43 2.35 2.06
CA ALA A 30 16.70 3.14 0.87
C ALA A 30 16.27 4.60 1.07
N PRO A 31 17.01 5.60 0.57
CA PRO A 31 16.60 7.00 0.69
C PRO A 31 15.35 7.35 -0.14
N ASN A 32 14.91 6.45 -1.03
CA ASN A 32 13.75 6.62 -1.89
C ASN A 32 13.04 5.28 -2.17
N GLU A 33 11.82 5.36 -2.69
CA GLU A 33 10.97 4.20 -3.00
C GLU A 33 11.05 3.78 -4.49
N ASP A 34 12.25 3.82 -5.07
CA ASP A 34 12.44 3.54 -6.49
C ASP A 34 12.29 2.03 -6.84
N LEU A 35 11.64 1.77 -7.98
CA LEU A 35 11.38 0.40 -8.45
C LEU A 35 12.65 -0.32 -8.92
N ASN A 36 13.62 0.40 -9.48
CA ASN A 36 14.90 -0.20 -9.88
C ASN A 36 15.71 -0.62 -8.65
N THR A 37 15.68 0.19 -7.59
CA THR A 37 16.25 -0.17 -6.29
C THR A 37 15.61 -1.44 -5.72
N THR A 38 14.27 -1.55 -5.80
CA THR A 38 13.54 -2.76 -5.39
C THR A 38 13.97 -3.99 -6.21
N TYR A 39 14.07 -3.84 -7.55
CA TYR A 39 14.50 -4.91 -8.44
C TYR A 39 15.90 -5.42 -8.08
N GLU A 40 16.87 -4.52 -7.97
CA GLU A 40 18.26 -4.85 -7.65
C GLU A 40 18.39 -5.51 -6.28
N PHE A 41 17.65 -5.00 -5.28
CA PHE A 41 17.63 -5.55 -3.94
C PHE A 41 17.16 -7.02 -3.92
N ILE A 42 16.01 -7.31 -4.52
CA ILE A 42 15.47 -8.68 -4.56
C ILE A 42 16.35 -9.58 -5.43
N ASN A 43 16.85 -9.07 -6.57
CA ASN A 43 17.70 -9.84 -7.46
C ASN A 43 18.98 -10.33 -6.77
N LYS A 44 19.58 -9.48 -5.93
CA LYS A 44 20.78 -9.80 -5.14
C LYS A 44 20.45 -10.69 -3.94
N SER A 45 19.29 -10.50 -3.31
CA SER A 45 18.90 -11.20 -2.08
C SER A 45 18.37 -12.61 -2.34
N VAL A 46 17.71 -12.85 -3.47
CA VAL A 46 17.11 -14.16 -3.80
C VAL A 46 17.66 -14.69 -5.12
N LYS A 47 18.38 -15.81 -5.04
CA LYS A 47 18.89 -16.51 -6.22
C LYS A 47 17.73 -16.95 -7.11
N HIS A 48 17.90 -16.82 -8.43
CA HIS A 48 16.86 -17.14 -9.41
C HIS A 48 16.22 -18.52 -9.20
N LYS A 49 17.01 -19.56 -8.90
CA LYS A 49 16.52 -20.93 -8.63
C LYS A 49 15.58 -21.07 -7.42
N ASP A 50 15.63 -20.13 -6.49
CA ASP A 50 14.87 -20.16 -5.24
C ASP A 50 13.58 -19.31 -5.34
N ARG A 51 13.37 -18.63 -6.48
CA ARG A 51 12.20 -17.77 -6.72
C ARG A 51 10.99 -18.61 -7.07
N LYS A 52 9.96 -18.57 -6.22
CA LYS A 52 8.71 -19.32 -6.41
C LYS A 52 7.52 -18.38 -6.49
N ALA A 53 7.25 -17.69 -5.40
CA ALA A 53 6.20 -16.70 -5.28
C ALA A 53 6.64 -15.56 -4.36
N ILE A 54 6.07 -14.38 -4.56
CA ILE A 54 6.32 -13.22 -3.71
C ILE A 54 5.03 -12.46 -3.47
N VAL A 55 4.89 -11.95 -2.26
CA VAL A 55 3.79 -11.08 -1.86
C VAL A 55 4.34 -9.69 -1.59
N THR A 56 3.77 -8.68 -2.23
CA THR A 56 4.12 -7.27 -2.01
C THR A 56 2.91 -6.49 -1.53
N ASP A 57 3.08 -5.26 -1.06
CA ASP A 57 1.95 -4.33 -0.91
C ASP A 57 1.29 -3.96 -2.27
N LEU A 58 0.41 -2.96 -2.23
CA LEU A 58 -0.35 -2.45 -3.38
C LEU A 58 0.37 -1.35 -4.18
N LYS A 59 1.67 -1.12 -3.97
CA LYS A 59 2.41 -0.06 -4.67
C LYS A 59 2.42 -0.32 -6.18
N PRO A 60 2.04 0.68 -7.00
CA PRO A 60 2.08 0.55 -8.45
C PRO A 60 3.49 0.21 -8.97
N GLY A 61 3.55 -0.68 -9.95
CA GLY A 61 4.79 -1.07 -10.64
C GLY A 61 5.49 -2.31 -10.09
N TYR A 62 5.15 -2.76 -8.87
CA TYR A 62 5.68 -4.02 -8.34
C TYR A 62 5.36 -5.22 -9.23
N ASP A 63 4.20 -5.27 -9.88
CA ASP A 63 3.85 -6.34 -10.82
C ASP A 63 4.90 -6.50 -11.94
N SER A 64 5.37 -5.36 -12.49
CA SER A 64 6.38 -5.34 -13.54
C SER A 64 7.74 -5.82 -13.02
N VAL A 65 8.12 -5.36 -11.81
CA VAL A 65 9.36 -5.79 -11.15
C VAL A 65 9.35 -7.29 -10.87
N MET A 66 8.28 -7.81 -10.24
CA MET A 66 8.18 -9.22 -9.87
C MET A 66 8.07 -10.14 -11.09
N LYS A 67 7.38 -9.68 -12.14
CA LYS A 67 7.35 -10.38 -13.44
C LYS A 67 8.74 -10.50 -14.06
N LYS A 68 9.53 -9.41 -14.06
CA LYS A 68 10.92 -9.43 -14.56
C LYS A 68 11.83 -10.35 -13.75
N LEU A 69 11.58 -10.47 -12.44
CA LEU A 69 12.31 -11.36 -11.55
C LEU A 69 11.81 -12.81 -11.59
N GLU A 70 10.75 -13.09 -12.36
CA GLU A 70 10.13 -14.40 -12.60
C GLU A 70 9.48 -15.02 -11.35
N PHE A 71 8.97 -14.18 -10.45
CA PHE A 71 8.11 -14.64 -9.37
C PHE A 71 6.66 -14.81 -9.81
N LYS A 72 5.95 -15.80 -9.24
CA LYS A 72 4.48 -15.73 -9.14
C LYS A 72 4.11 -14.65 -8.13
N HIS A 73 3.45 -13.59 -8.59
CA HIS A 73 3.21 -12.40 -7.78
C HIS A 73 1.76 -12.33 -7.28
N GLN A 74 1.61 -11.91 -6.03
CA GLN A 74 0.33 -11.59 -5.41
C GLN A 74 0.46 -10.30 -4.60
N HIS A 75 -0.61 -9.50 -4.56
CA HIS A 75 -0.70 -8.41 -3.60
C HIS A 75 -1.11 -8.88 -2.20
N CYS A 76 -0.57 -8.22 -1.19
CA CYS A 76 -0.84 -8.46 0.21
C CYS A 76 -2.32 -8.22 0.50
N THR A 77 -3.00 -9.28 0.94
CA THR A 77 -4.43 -9.25 1.25
C THR A 77 -4.76 -8.31 2.42
N TYR A 78 -3.82 -8.14 3.36
CA TYR A 78 -3.95 -7.18 4.45
C TYR A 78 -4.01 -5.74 3.94
N HIS A 79 -3.03 -5.32 3.13
CA HIS A 79 -3.03 -3.98 2.52
C HIS A 79 -4.23 -3.76 1.61
N LEU A 80 -4.67 -4.79 0.88
CA LEU A 80 -5.90 -4.74 0.10
C LEU A 80 -7.14 -4.46 0.97
N ARG A 81 -7.30 -5.17 2.08
CA ARG A 81 -8.41 -4.95 3.02
C ARG A 81 -8.38 -3.54 3.60
N LEU A 82 -7.21 -3.03 3.99
CA LEU A 82 -7.08 -1.66 4.48
C LEU A 82 -7.50 -0.63 3.43
N ALA A 83 -6.99 -0.74 2.21
CA ALA A 83 -7.30 0.18 1.12
C ALA A 83 -8.81 0.18 0.77
N VAL A 84 -9.45 -0.98 0.74
CA VAL A 84 -10.90 -1.10 0.52
C VAL A 84 -11.68 -0.44 1.65
N ASN A 85 -11.32 -0.71 2.90
CA ASN A 85 -12.01 -0.14 4.06
C ASN A 85 -11.91 1.39 4.09
N GLU A 86 -10.75 1.96 3.76
CA GLU A 86 -10.58 3.42 3.66
C GLU A 86 -11.45 4.04 2.57
N ARG A 87 -11.53 3.40 1.39
CA ARG A 87 -12.40 3.85 0.30
C ARG A 87 -13.87 3.85 0.73
N ILE A 88 -14.33 2.79 1.38
CA ILE A 88 -15.70 2.69 1.91
C ILE A 88 -15.96 3.79 2.93
N LYS A 89 -15.06 4.00 3.90
CA LYS A 89 -15.21 5.06 4.91
C LYS A 89 -15.30 6.44 4.29
N LYS A 90 -14.45 6.75 3.30
CA LYS A 90 -14.48 8.02 2.58
C LYS A 90 -15.79 8.23 1.83
N TYR A 91 -16.27 7.19 1.13
CA TYR A 91 -17.55 7.22 0.44
C TYR A 91 -18.72 7.49 1.40
N LEU A 92 -18.81 6.75 2.51
CA LEU A 92 -19.86 6.93 3.50
C LEU A 92 -19.83 8.33 4.13
N LYS A 93 -18.64 8.86 4.42
CA LYS A 93 -18.49 10.22 4.95
C LYS A 93 -18.99 11.28 3.97
N GLN A 94 -18.74 11.09 2.67
CA GLN A 94 -19.23 12.00 1.64
C GLN A 94 -20.77 11.96 1.55
N GLN A 95 -21.35 10.75 1.57
CA GLN A 95 -22.80 10.57 1.56
C GLN A 95 -23.49 11.25 2.76
N ASP A 96 -22.94 11.08 3.98
CA ASP A 96 -23.47 11.74 5.18
C ASP A 96 -23.41 13.28 5.07
N LEU A 97 -22.31 13.82 4.52
CA LEU A 97 -22.19 15.26 4.30
C LEU A 97 -23.21 15.79 3.28
N GLU A 98 -23.40 15.08 2.17
CA GLU A 98 -24.39 15.42 1.14
C GLU A 98 -25.82 15.40 1.72
N MET A 99 -26.15 14.39 2.51
CA MET A 99 -27.44 14.31 3.22
C MET A 99 -27.66 15.51 4.14
N ARG A 100 -26.66 15.87 4.97
CA ARG A 100 -26.75 17.03 5.87
C ARG A 100 -26.95 18.34 5.12
N ILE A 101 -26.23 18.54 4.01
CA ILE A 101 -26.37 19.75 3.17
C ILE A 101 -27.78 19.84 2.59
N ASN A 102 -28.34 18.72 2.12
CA ASN A 102 -29.69 18.69 1.57
C ASN A 102 -30.74 19.02 2.64
N GLN A 103 -30.59 18.46 3.85
CA GLN A 103 -31.47 18.77 4.98
C GLN A 103 -31.44 20.26 5.35
N ILE A 104 -30.26 20.88 5.36
CA ILE A 104 -30.12 22.33 5.64
C ILE A 104 -30.86 23.14 4.56
N LYS A 105 -30.66 22.82 3.28
CA LYS A 105 -31.32 23.52 2.16
C LYS A 105 -32.84 23.39 2.22
N GLU A 106 -33.36 22.22 2.60
CA GLU A 106 -34.80 22.01 2.78
C GLU A 106 -35.35 22.84 3.95
N ASN A 107 -34.65 22.87 5.08
CA ASN A 107 -35.05 23.67 6.24
C ASN A 107 -35.05 25.19 5.92
N GLU A 108 -34.06 25.68 5.16
CA GLU A 108 -34.02 27.07 4.70
C GLU A 108 -35.19 27.43 3.78
N LYS A 109 -35.60 26.53 2.88
CA LYS A 109 -36.77 26.73 2.02
C LYS A 109 -38.05 26.83 2.84
N ILE A 110 -38.25 25.94 3.82
CA ILE A 110 -39.43 25.97 4.70
C ILE A 110 -39.50 27.29 5.47
N THR A 111 -38.36 27.77 5.98
CA THR A 111 -38.27 29.02 6.75
C THR A 111 -38.59 30.26 5.91
N LYS A 112 -38.30 30.25 4.60
CA LYS A 112 -38.61 31.36 3.68
C LYS A 112 -40.07 31.43 3.21
N ILE A 113 -40.85 30.37 3.42
CA ILE A 113 -42.27 30.29 3.03
C ILE A 113 -43.19 30.69 4.20
N ARG A 114 -42.68 30.68 5.44
CA ARG A 114 -43.34 31.23 6.63
C ARG A 114 -43.05 32.72 6.77
#